data_AF-A0A382XCY8-F1
#
_entry.id   AF-A0A382XCY8-F1
#
_cell.length_a   1.000
_cell.length_b   1.000
_cell.length_c   1.000
_cell.angle_alpha   90.00
_cell.angle_beta   90.00
_cell.angle_gamma   90.00
#
_symmetry.space_group_name_H-M   'P 1'
#
loop_
_entity.id
_entity.type
_entity.pdbx_description
1 polymer ?
#
loop_
_entity_poly.entity_id
_entity_poly.type
_entity_poly.pdbx_seq_one_letter_code
_entity_poly.pdbx_strand_id
1 'polypeptide(L)'
;PTAYFLVVAPERIRVNCDLRHVNVVLCCDPKAFTHLNPLEGLADGGSFIWESDETPEKAWLRIPPEYRQEIIDRELKIFILPGFDIAKEATDRPELQLRMQGNAFLGGFFGVSSFLEDYEIDSELFEKIVRAQYVKKFGRFGDDVVEANMKVMVQGRDRVQPVPYGEVGADDLSSMRGEALLPAAEACGTGGCGKEGCAPPPEQAERTPLHKTETFDNEFRAGLGYDQPASPYSAVGIMAAASGMTASKYGARRETPVFIQENCTQCMACI
;
A
#
# COMPACT_ATOMS: atom_id res chain seq x y z
N PRO A 1 6.33 -4.74 -2.31
CA PRO A 1 6.05 -4.32 -0.92
C PRO A 1 7.06 -4.93 0.05
N THR A 2 7.49 -4.17 1.06
CA THR A 2 8.35 -4.66 2.14
C THR A 2 7.54 -4.65 3.42
N ALA A 3 7.47 -5.78 4.12
CA ALA A 3 6.82 -5.89 5.42
C ALA A 3 7.87 -5.83 6.53
N TYR A 4 7.55 -5.13 7.62
CA TYR A 4 8.34 -5.10 8.84
C TYR A 4 7.43 -5.49 10.00
N PHE A 5 7.93 -6.36 10.87
CA PHE A 5 7.19 -6.83 12.04
C PHE A 5 7.87 -6.35 13.32
N LEU A 6 7.05 -5.87 14.25
CA LEU A 6 7.47 -5.49 15.58
C LEU A 6 6.59 -6.23 16.59
N VAL A 7 7.23 -6.91 17.54
CA VAL A 7 6.56 -7.46 18.71
C VAL A 7 7.06 -6.69 19.92
N VAL A 8 6.13 -6.18 20.72
CA VAL A 8 6.42 -5.57 22.02
C VAL A 8 5.65 -6.36 23.06
N ALA A 9 6.36 -6.87 24.06
CA ALA A 9 5.78 -7.69 25.12
C ALA A 9 6.56 -7.47 26.43
N PRO A 10 5.90 -7.58 27.60
CA PRO A 10 6.58 -7.49 28.90
C PRO A 10 7.46 -8.73 29.16
N GLU A 11 7.12 -9.85 28.54
CA GLU A 11 7.87 -11.10 28.64
C GLU A 11 8.76 -11.34 27.43
N ARG A 12 9.65 -12.33 27.57
CA ARG A 12 10.56 -12.73 26.49
C ARG A 12 9.78 -13.19 25.26
N ILE A 13 9.99 -12.49 24.15
CA ILE A 13 9.47 -12.85 22.83
C ILE A 13 10.11 -14.17 22.39
N ARG A 14 9.27 -15.16 22.04
CA ARG A 14 9.70 -16.49 21.58
C ARG A 14 9.58 -16.66 20.06
N VAL A 15 8.82 -15.79 19.39
CA VAL A 15 8.58 -15.85 17.95
C VAL A 15 9.84 -15.38 17.21
N ASN A 16 10.26 -16.17 16.22
CA ASN A 16 11.44 -15.89 15.38
C ASN A 16 11.13 -15.95 13.88
N CYS A 17 9.86 -15.81 13.51
CA CYS A 17 9.37 -15.80 12.13
C CYS A 17 8.50 -14.56 11.87
N ASP A 18 8.16 -14.33 10.60
CA ASP A 18 7.18 -13.31 10.21
C ASP A 18 5.84 -13.56 10.91
N LEU A 19 5.16 -12.47 11.27
CA LEU A 19 3.89 -12.56 11.99
C LEU A 19 2.76 -12.77 10.99
N ARG A 20 1.97 -13.82 11.21
CA ARG A 20 0.71 -14.05 10.49
C ARG A 20 -0.44 -13.25 11.08
N HIS A 21 -0.38 -12.94 12.38
CA HIS A 21 -1.42 -12.19 13.08
C HIS A 21 -0.83 -10.99 13.79
N VAL A 22 -1.47 -9.83 13.64
CA VAL A 22 -1.01 -8.54 14.19
C VAL A 22 -2.16 -7.73 14.76
N ASN A 23 -1.89 -6.91 15.77
CA ASN A 23 -2.90 -6.04 16.38
C ASN A 23 -3.01 -4.69 15.68
N VAL A 24 -1.92 -4.22 15.07
CA VAL A 24 -1.85 -2.92 14.39
C VAL A 24 -1.08 -3.06 13.08
N VAL A 25 -1.63 -2.53 12.00
CA VAL A 25 -0.97 -2.42 10.69
C VAL A 25 -0.76 -0.95 10.37
N LEU A 26 0.47 -0.59 10.03
CA LEU A 26 0.86 0.74 9.56
C LEU A 26 1.15 0.68 8.06
N CYS A 27 0.35 1.37 7.26
CA CYS A 27 0.47 1.33 5.81
C CYS A 27 0.67 2.72 5.22
N CYS A 28 1.94 3.04 4.94
CA CYS A 28 2.37 4.30 4.32
C CYS A 28 2.06 4.38 2.81
N ASP A 29 1.33 3.41 2.24
CA ASP A 29 0.98 3.36 0.83
C ASP A 29 -0.48 3.76 0.61
N PRO A 30 -0.76 4.92 0.01
CA PRO A 30 -2.12 5.37 -0.24
C PRO A 30 -2.85 4.52 -1.29
N LYS A 31 -2.15 3.60 -1.98
CA LYS A 31 -2.71 2.72 -3.01
C LYS A 31 -2.76 1.26 -2.57
N ALA A 32 -2.63 0.97 -1.27
CA ALA A 32 -2.53 -0.38 -0.73
C ALA A 32 -3.60 -1.35 -1.26
N PHE A 33 -4.87 -0.97 -1.15
CA PHE A 33 -6.01 -1.77 -1.61
C PHE A 33 -6.04 -2.03 -3.13
N THR A 34 -5.28 -1.28 -3.93
CA THR A 34 -5.23 -1.50 -5.39
C THR A 34 -4.37 -2.70 -5.80
N HIS A 35 -3.60 -3.26 -4.87
CA HIS A 35 -2.59 -4.26 -5.19
C HIS A 35 -2.26 -5.29 -4.10
N LEU A 36 -2.83 -5.15 -2.90
CA LEU A 36 -2.69 -6.12 -1.81
C LEU A 36 -3.91 -6.03 -0.88
N ASN A 37 -4.11 -7.04 -0.03
CA ASN A 37 -5.03 -6.98 1.09
C ASN A 37 -4.27 -6.55 2.36
N PRO A 38 -4.41 -5.30 2.84
CA PRO A 38 -3.69 -4.83 4.02
C PRO A 38 -4.32 -5.31 5.34
N LEU A 39 -5.51 -5.90 5.29
CA LEU A 39 -6.26 -6.39 6.45
C LEU A 39 -5.94 -7.86 6.78
N GLU A 40 -5.27 -8.55 5.86
CA GLU A 40 -4.88 -9.94 6.04
C GLU A 40 -4.01 -10.09 7.30
N GLY A 41 -4.47 -10.94 8.22
CA GLY A 41 -3.77 -11.19 9.48
C GLY A 41 -4.01 -10.13 10.57
N LEU A 42 -4.70 -9.03 10.30
CA LEU A 42 -5.11 -8.12 11.38
C LEU A 42 -6.02 -8.89 12.35
N ALA A 43 -5.87 -8.73 13.67
CA ALA A 43 -6.74 -9.36 14.65
C ALA A 43 -8.10 -8.64 14.74
N ASP A 44 -9.13 -9.32 15.24
CA ASP A 44 -10.44 -8.71 15.48
C ASP A 44 -10.30 -7.54 16.47
N GLY A 45 -10.99 -6.42 16.21
CA GLY A 45 -10.80 -5.17 16.95
C GLY A 45 -9.48 -4.44 16.70
N GLY A 46 -8.63 -4.98 15.80
CA GLY A 46 -7.31 -4.44 15.47
C GLY A 46 -7.36 -3.13 14.69
N SER A 47 -6.26 -2.40 14.69
CA SER A 47 -6.16 -1.07 14.08
C SER A 47 -5.39 -1.07 12.77
N PHE A 48 -5.95 -0.44 11.73
CA PHE A 48 -5.28 -0.19 10.46
C PHE A 48 -5.09 1.31 10.26
N ILE A 49 -3.83 1.78 10.22
CA ILE A 49 -3.50 3.18 9.92
C ILE A 49 -3.03 3.25 8.47
N TRP A 50 -3.67 4.11 7.69
CA TRP A 50 -3.49 4.18 6.25
C TRP A 50 -3.10 5.59 5.79
N GLU A 51 -2.16 5.68 4.85
CA GLU A 51 -1.78 6.95 4.24
C GLU A 51 -2.94 7.52 3.41
N SER A 52 -3.44 8.70 3.81
CA SER A 52 -4.42 9.43 3.02
C SER A 52 -4.49 10.90 3.46
N ASP A 53 -4.62 11.79 2.48
CA ASP A 53 -4.97 13.20 2.63
C ASP A 53 -6.46 13.48 2.37
N GLU A 54 -7.26 12.44 2.08
CA GLU A 54 -8.70 12.54 1.84
C GLU A 54 -9.48 12.65 3.17
N THR A 55 -10.78 12.99 3.10
CA THR A 55 -11.62 12.96 4.30
C THR A 55 -11.92 11.52 4.73
N PRO A 56 -12.21 11.26 6.02
CA PRO A 56 -12.55 9.93 6.50
C PRO A 56 -13.68 9.24 5.71
N GLU A 57 -14.70 9.99 5.32
CA GLU A 57 -15.84 9.46 4.55
C GLU A 57 -15.41 9.03 3.15
N LYS A 58 -14.54 9.81 2.50
CA LYS A 58 -14.02 9.47 1.18
C LYS A 58 -13.06 8.28 1.27
N ALA A 59 -12.26 8.20 2.32
CA ALA A 59 -11.38 7.05 2.58
C ALA A 59 -12.16 5.74 2.69
N TRP A 60 -13.36 5.74 3.29
CA TRP A 60 -14.24 4.56 3.30
C TRP A 60 -14.59 4.08 1.88
N LEU A 61 -14.92 5.01 0.97
CA LEU A 61 -15.24 4.69 -0.43
C LEU A 61 -14.04 4.11 -1.20
N ARG A 62 -12.81 4.35 -0.72
CA ARG A 62 -11.60 3.75 -1.28
C ARG A 62 -11.35 2.31 -0.84
N ILE A 63 -12.05 1.84 0.18
CA ILE A 63 -11.98 0.43 0.59
C ILE A 63 -12.83 -0.37 -0.40
N PRO A 64 -12.26 -1.42 -1.04
CA PRO A 64 -13.00 -2.28 -1.95
C PRO A 64 -14.23 -2.90 -1.29
N PRO A 65 -15.38 -3.01 -2.00
CA PRO A 65 -16.63 -3.52 -1.44
C PRO A 65 -16.50 -4.89 -0.76
N GLU A 66 -15.63 -5.77 -1.28
CA GLU A 66 -15.40 -7.10 -0.73
C GLU A 66 -14.84 -7.11 0.70
N TYR A 67 -14.14 -6.05 1.13
CA TYR A 67 -13.54 -5.96 2.47
C TYR A 67 -14.42 -5.21 3.48
N ARG A 68 -15.42 -4.45 3.03
CA ARG A 68 -16.21 -3.59 3.92
C ARG A 68 -17.02 -4.37 4.95
N GLN A 69 -17.60 -5.50 4.55
CA GLN A 69 -18.32 -6.38 5.46
C GLN A 69 -17.37 -7.01 6.49
N GLU A 70 -16.19 -7.45 6.05
CA GLU A 70 -15.15 -7.99 6.94
C GLU A 70 -14.74 -6.97 8.02
N ILE A 71 -14.53 -5.71 7.63
CA ILE A 71 -14.18 -4.62 8.57
C ILE A 71 -15.23 -4.45 9.66
N ILE A 72 -16.51 -4.49 9.29
CA ILE A 72 -17.62 -4.32 10.22
C ILE A 72 -17.75 -5.55 11.13
N ASP A 73 -17.78 -6.75 10.54
CA ASP A 73 -18.01 -8.00 11.28
C ASP A 73 -16.90 -8.28 12.30
N ARG A 74 -15.67 -7.87 11.97
CA ARG A 74 -14.48 -8.08 12.82
C ARG A 74 -14.13 -6.85 13.66
N GLU A 75 -14.98 -5.82 13.64
CA GLU A 75 -14.83 -4.58 14.38
C GLU A 75 -13.46 -3.91 14.16
N LEU A 76 -12.93 -3.99 12.93
CA LEU A 76 -11.60 -3.43 12.61
C LEU A 76 -11.66 -1.91 12.68
N LYS A 77 -10.65 -1.30 13.30
CA LYS A 77 -10.56 0.15 13.50
C LYS A 77 -9.71 0.74 12.38
N ILE A 78 -10.35 1.45 11.46
CA ILE A 78 -9.67 2.06 10.32
C ILE A 78 -9.33 3.52 10.66
N PHE A 79 -8.10 3.92 10.36
CA PHE A 79 -7.60 5.27 10.55
C PHE A 79 -6.88 5.76 9.31
N ILE A 80 -6.98 7.06 9.04
CA ILE A 80 -6.17 7.73 8.03
C ILE A 80 -5.16 8.69 8.66
N LEU A 81 -4.03 8.85 8.00
CA LEU A 81 -2.97 9.77 8.38
C LEU A 81 -2.37 10.42 7.12
N PRO A 82 -2.32 11.75 7.02
CA PRO A 82 -1.66 12.44 5.90
C PRO A 82 -0.14 12.51 6.12
N GLY A 83 0.53 11.36 6.15
CA GLY A 83 1.95 11.24 6.47
C GLY A 83 2.87 11.97 5.48
N PHE A 84 2.51 12.01 4.19
CA PHE A 84 3.25 12.78 3.19
C PHE A 84 3.17 14.29 3.44
N ASP A 85 2.02 14.82 3.84
CA ASP A 85 1.88 16.25 4.11
C ASP A 85 2.65 16.65 5.38
N ILE A 86 2.54 15.84 6.44
CA ILE A 86 3.35 15.99 7.66
C ILE A 86 4.85 15.99 7.32
N ALA A 87 5.28 15.09 6.43
CA ALA A 87 6.67 15.00 6.01
C ALA A 87 7.14 16.21 5.18
N LYS A 88 6.30 16.72 4.25
CA LYS A 88 6.59 17.91 3.45
C LYS A 88 6.69 19.16 4.31
N GLU A 89 5.82 19.32 5.31
CA GLU A 89 5.88 20.43 6.26
C GLU A 89 7.15 20.42 7.13
N ALA A 90 7.79 19.25 7.29
CA ALA A 90 9.00 19.11 8.10
C ALA A 90 10.29 19.28 7.28
N THR A 91 10.27 18.96 5.98
CA THR A 91 11.45 19.10 5.12
C THR A 91 11.13 19.19 3.63
N ASP A 92 11.82 20.11 2.95
CA ASP A 92 11.75 20.27 1.49
C ASP A 92 12.55 19.21 0.72
N ARG A 93 13.36 18.38 1.41
CA ARG A 93 14.23 17.38 0.77
C ARG A 93 13.45 16.11 0.43
N PRO A 94 13.25 15.77 -0.87
CA PRO A 94 12.39 14.65 -1.25
C PRO A 94 12.85 13.29 -0.70
N GLU A 95 14.16 13.09 -0.58
CA GLU A 95 14.77 11.87 -0.03
C GLU A 95 14.53 11.67 1.47
N LEU A 96 14.31 12.77 2.22
CA LEU A 96 14.03 12.73 3.66
C LEU A 96 12.54 12.57 3.95
N GLN A 97 11.67 13.03 3.06
CA GLN A 97 10.22 12.96 3.23
C GLN A 97 9.73 11.53 3.50
N LEU A 98 10.28 10.51 2.83
CA LEU A 98 9.91 9.11 3.09
C LEU A 98 10.29 8.63 4.50
N ARG A 99 11.43 9.11 5.01
CA ARG A 99 11.87 8.78 6.38
C ARG A 99 11.00 9.48 7.41
N MET A 100 10.62 10.73 7.12
CA MET A 100 9.72 11.51 7.97
C MET A 100 8.31 10.93 7.96
N GLN A 101 7.81 10.47 6.81
CA GLN A 101 6.53 9.77 6.71
C GLN A 101 6.50 8.56 7.64
N GLY A 102 7.54 7.71 7.62
CA GLY A 102 7.63 6.57 8.55
C GLY A 102 7.57 6.98 10.03
N ASN A 103 8.20 8.11 10.40
CA ASN A 103 8.11 8.63 11.77
C ASN A 103 6.70 9.16 12.11
N ALA A 104 5.98 9.73 11.14
CA ALA A 104 4.59 10.15 11.33
C ALA A 104 3.69 8.95 11.65
N PHE A 105 3.84 7.83 10.94
CA PHE A 105 3.09 6.61 11.23
C PHE A 105 3.42 6.01 12.60
N LEU A 106 4.67 6.13 13.03
CA LEU A 106 5.04 5.74 14.39
C LEU A 106 4.33 6.62 15.43
N GLY A 107 4.19 7.93 15.16
CA GLY A 107 3.33 8.82 15.95
C GLY A 107 1.87 8.37 15.95
N GLY A 108 1.32 8.05 14.78
CA GLY A 108 -0.03 7.50 14.63
C GLY A 108 -0.24 6.22 15.42
N PHE A 109 0.74 5.30 15.42
CA PHE A 109 0.72 4.09 16.25
C PHE A 109 0.51 4.40 17.73
N PHE A 110 1.25 5.37 18.28
CA PHE A 110 1.08 5.79 19.67
C PHE A 110 -0.25 6.51 19.92
N GLY A 111 -0.85 7.12 18.90
CA GLY A 111 -2.16 7.78 19.01
C GLY A 111 -3.35 6.81 18.97
N VAL A 112 -3.21 5.62 18.37
CA VAL A 112 -4.34 4.67 18.20
C VAL A 112 -4.19 3.36 18.97
N SER A 113 -2.97 3.00 19.38
CA SER A 113 -2.73 1.76 20.13
C SER A 113 -2.95 1.99 21.64
N SER A 114 -3.32 0.93 22.36
CA SER A 114 -3.41 0.93 23.83
C SER A 114 -2.04 1.00 24.51
N PHE A 115 -0.94 0.98 23.75
CA PHE A 115 0.42 0.82 24.29
C PHE A 115 0.78 1.84 25.36
N LEU A 116 0.44 3.11 25.19
CA LEU A 116 0.78 4.11 26.21
C LEU A 116 -0.07 3.93 27.48
N GLU A 117 -1.33 3.53 27.33
CA GLU A 117 -2.25 3.28 28.45
C GLU A 117 -1.85 2.02 29.23
N ASP A 118 -1.58 0.92 28.51
CA ASP A 118 -1.21 -0.38 29.09
C ASP A 118 0.07 -0.33 29.94
N TYR A 119 0.97 0.61 29.62
CA TYR A 119 2.25 0.82 30.31
C TYR A 119 2.28 2.08 31.18
N GLU A 120 1.14 2.74 31.38
CA GLU A 120 0.99 3.95 32.22
C GLU A 120 1.96 5.08 31.83
N ILE A 121 2.19 5.26 30.53
CA ILE A 121 3.08 6.29 29.98
C ILE A 121 2.26 7.53 29.63
N ASP A 122 2.38 8.56 30.45
CA ASP A 122 1.76 9.86 30.13
C ASP A 122 2.47 10.60 28.98
N SER A 123 1.83 11.66 28.47
CA SER A 123 2.37 12.42 27.33
C SER A 123 3.71 13.10 27.62
N GLU A 124 3.96 13.53 28.86
CA GLU A 124 5.20 14.23 29.22
C GLU A 124 6.37 13.25 29.25
N LEU A 125 6.17 12.07 29.84
CA LEU A 125 7.13 10.98 29.87
C LEU A 125 7.40 10.46 28.44
N PHE A 126 6.35 10.28 27.64
CA PHE A 126 6.48 9.90 26.24
C PHE A 126 7.37 10.87 25.47
N GLU A 127 7.06 12.16 25.49
CA GLU A 127 7.82 13.20 24.78
C GLU A 127 9.28 13.24 25.24
N LYS A 128 9.52 13.12 26.55
CA LYS A 128 10.87 13.08 27.12
C LYS A 128 11.67 11.88 26.62
N ILE A 129 11.08 10.69 26.61
CA ILE A 129 11.74 9.45 26.16
C ILE A 129 12.05 9.53 24.66
N VAL A 130 11.08 9.92 23.84
CA VAL A 130 11.25 10.02 22.38
C VAL A 130 12.30 11.08 22.04
N ARG A 131 12.25 12.25 22.67
CA ARG A 131 13.23 13.32 22.50
C ARG A 131 14.64 12.84 22.83
N ALA A 132 14.83 12.12 23.94
CA ALA A 132 16.13 11.57 24.30
C ALA A 132 16.67 10.60 23.23
N GLN A 133 15.82 9.76 22.64
CA GLN A 133 16.21 8.87 21.54
C GLN A 133 16.59 9.66 20.27
N TYR A 134 15.85 10.71 19.94
CA TYR A 134 16.15 11.55 18.78
C TYR A 134 17.40 12.38 18.96
N VAL A 135 17.68 12.94 20.15
CA VAL A 135 18.96 13.59 20.45
C VAL A 135 20.11 12.59 20.26
N LYS A 136 19.98 11.37 20.77
CA LYS A 136 21.00 10.32 20.61
C LYS A 136 21.24 9.95 19.15
N LYS A 137 20.18 9.82 18.35
CA LYS A 137 20.25 9.36 16.95
C LYS A 137 20.62 10.48 15.97
N PHE A 138 20.16 11.70 16.21
CA PHE A 138 20.19 12.81 15.27
C PHE A 138 20.90 14.07 15.77
N GLY A 139 21.26 14.18 17.06
CA GLY A 139 21.85 15.40 17.62
C GLY A 139 23.15 15.85 16.94
N ARG A 140 23.90 14.91 16.33
CA ARG A 140 25.08 15.24 15.50
C ARG A 140 24.75 16.07 14.24
N PHE A 141 23.49 16.13 13.84
CA PHE A 141 23.00 16.88 12.69
C PHE A 141 22.38 18.24 13.08
N GLY A 142 22.41 18.60 14.37
CA GLY A 142 21.88 19.85 14.89
C GLY A 142 20.51 19.70 15.55
N ASP A 143 20.19 20.65 16.45
CA ASP A 143 18.96 20.66 17.22
C ASP A 143 17.71 20.82 16.35
N ASP A 144 17.80 21.60 15.26
CA ASP A 144 16.70 21.77 14.29
C ASP A 144 16.23 20.44 13.69
N VAL A 145 17.15 19.49 13.47
CA VAL A 145 16.80 18.15 12.95
C VAL A 145 16.06 17.35 14.02
N VAL A 146 16.44 17.49 15.29
CA VAL A 146 15.74 16.83 16.41
C VAL A 146 14.33 17.40 16.54
N GLU A 147 14.16 18.72 16.51
CA GLU A 147 12.84 19.36 16.58
C GLU A 147 11.95 18.98 15.39
N ALA A 148 12.50 18.92 14.17
CA ALA A 148 11.74 18.49 13.00
C ALA A 148 11.21 17.06 13.16
N ASN A 149 12.02 16.12 13.66
CA ASN A 149 11.57 14.74 13.93
C ASN A 149 10.54 14.69 15.06
N MET A 150 10.73 15.47 16.13
CA MET A 150 9.74 15.58 17.22
C MET A 150 8.40 16.11 16.71
N LYS A 151 8.42 17.18 15.89
CA LYS A 151 7.21 17.75 15.28
C LYS A 151 6.47 16.70 14.44
N VAL A 152 7.19 15.91 13.65
CA VAL A 152 6.61 14.83 12.84
C VAL A 152 5.97 13.74 13.70
N MET A 153 6.62 13.32 14.79
CA MET A 153 6.06 12.33 15.72
C MET A 153 4.76 12.85 16.37
N VAL A 154 4.78 14.08 16.86
CA VAL A 154 3.60 14.70 17.51
C VAL A 154 2.47 14.90 16.51
N GLN A 155 2.75 15.45 15.32
CA GLN A 155 1.73 15.58 14.28
C GLN A 155 1.18 14.21 13.83
N GLY A 156 2.01 13.18 13.77
CA GLY A 156 1.59 11.82 13.47
C GLY A 156 0.54 11.30 14.45
N ARG A 157 0.74 11.57 15.74
CA ARG A 157 -0.20 11.24 16.81
C ARG A 157 -1.47 12.09 16.73
N ASP A 158 -1.33 13.39 16.55
CA ASP A 158 -2.44 14.34 16.71
C ASP A 158 -3.32 14.48 15.45
N ARG A 159 -2.81 14.12 14.26
CA ARG A 159 -3.53 14.21 12.98
C ARG A 159 -4.11 12.88 12.50
N VAL A 160 -3.93 11.78 13.25
CA VAL A 160 -4.58 10.51 12.92
C VAL A 160 -6.10 10.64 13.10
N GLN A 161 -6.87 10.20 12.11
CA GLN A 161 -8.32 10.35 12.13
C GLN A 161 -9.02 9.00 11.95
N PRO A 162 -10.04 8.67 12.76
CA PRO A 162 -10.82 7.46 12.57
C PRO A 162 -11.67 7.58 11.30
N VAL A 163 -11.75 6.48 10.55
CA VAL A 163 -12.66 6.31 9.42
C VAL A 163 -13.93 5.63 9.95
N PRO A 164 -15.08 6.33 9.98
CA PRO A 164 -16.32 5.71 10.43
C PRO A 164 -16.76 4.61 9.45
N TYR A 165 -17.48 3.61 9.97
CA TYR A 165 -18.11 2.62 9.11
C TYR A 165 -19.19 3.29 8.26
N GLY A 166 -19.03 3.17 6.94
CA GLY A 166 -20.05 3.56 5.98
C GLY A 166 -20.87 2.37 5.51
N GLU A 167 -21.73 2.61 4.52
CA GLU A 167 -22.52 1.53 3.91
C GLU A 167 -21.61 0.58 3.11
N VAL A 168 -21.87 -0.72 3.23
CA VAL A 168 -21.14 -1.75 2.47
C VAL A 168 -21.34 -1.57 0.96
N GLY A 169 -22.56 -1.21 0.56
CA GLY A 169 -22.95 -0.95 -0.83
C GLY A 169 -22.69 0.48 -1.33
N ALA A 170 -21.93 1.31 -0.60
CA ALA A 170 -21.58 2.64 -1.05
C ALA A 170 -20.77 2.61 -2.36
N ASP A 171 -20.64 3.76 -3.03
CA ASP A 171 -19.86 3.88 -4.26
C ASP A 171 -18.43 3.32 -4.10
N ASP A 172 -17.93 2.66 -5.15
CA ASP A 172 -16.59 2.10 -5.18
C ASP A 172 -15.61 3.04 -5.88
N LEU A 173 -14.73 3.66 -5.08
CA LEU A 173 -13.63 4.50 -5.55
C LEU A 173 -12.25 3.82 -5.35
N SER A 174 -12.22 2.52 -5.04
CA SER A 174 -11.02 1.78 -4.66
C SER A 174 -10.01 1.59 -5.79
N SER A 175 -10.43 1.61 -7.05
CA SER A 175 -9.51 1.39 -8.18
C SER A 175 -8.37 2.41 -8.21
N MET A 176 -8.68 3.64 -7.76
CA MET A 176 -7.85 4.84 -7.82
C MET A 176 -7.27 5.14 -9.21
N ARG A 177 -7.67 4.41 -10.25
CA ARG A 177 -7.20 4.57 -11.62
C ARG A 177 -8.17 5.48 -12.36
N GLY A 178 -7.64 6.41 -13.14
CA GLY A 178 -8.46 7.18 -14.07
C GLY A 178 -9.01 6.29 -15.18
N GLU A 179 -9.90 6.85 -15.99
CA GLU A 179 -10.40 6.18 -17.19
C GLU A 179 -9.24 5.94 -18.16
N ALA A 180 -9.05 4.67 -18.53
CA ALA A 180 -8.07 4.32 -19.54
C ALA A 180 -8.62 4.70 -20.92
N LEU A 181 -7.98 5.67 -21.57
CA LEU A 181 -8.26 5.97 -22.97
C LEU A 181 -7.75 4.79 -23.82
N LEU A 182 -8.68 3.98 -24.31
CA LEU A 182 -8.37 2.94 -25.27
C LEU A 182 -8.27 3.56 -26.67
N PRO A 183 -7.28 3.19 -27.49
CA PRO A 183 -7.27 3.61 -28.88
C PRO A 183 -8.56 3.12 -29.55
N ALA A 184 -9.16 3.97 -30.38
CA ALA A 184 -10.28 3.62 -31.25
C ALA A 184 -9.82 2.71 -32.41
N ALA A 185 -9.16 1.60 -32.06
CA ALA A 185 -8.87 0.52 -32.99
C ALA A 185 -9.95 -0.53 -32.80
N GLU A 186 -10.61 -0.93 -33.89
CA GLU A 186 -11.41 -2.15 -33.89
C GLU A 186 -10.55 -3.27 -33.31
N ALA A 187 -11.04 -3.88 -32.24
CA ALA A 187 -10.43 -5.07 -31.66
C ALA A 187 -10.28 -6.08 -32.80
N CYS A 188 -9.04 -6.25 -33.27
CA CYS A 188 -8.63 -7.13 -34.37
C CYS A 188 -8.83 -6.57 -35.79
N GLY A 189 -8.03 -5.55 -36.13
CA GLY A 189 -7.72 -5.19 -37.53
C GLY A 189 -6.22 -5.15 -37.82
N THR A 190 -5.42 -4.46 -37.01
CA THR A 190 -3.97 -4.28 -37.25
C THR A 190 -3.26 -3.75 -36.00
N GLY A 191 -3.19 -4.55 -34.91
CA GLY A 191 -2.24 -4.30 -33.81
C GLY A 191 -2.79 -3.72 -32.49
N GLY A 192 -4.05 -3.99 -32.13
CA GLY A 192 -4.59 -3.61 -30.81
C GLY A 192 -4.31 -4.65 -29.73
N CYS A 193 -3.45 -4.33 -28.75
CA CYS A 193 -3.22 -5.12 -27.53
C CYS A 193 -4.21 -4.72 -26.41
N GLY A 194 -5.51 -4.98 -26.62
CA GLY A 194 -6.52 -4.82 -25.58
C GLY A 194 -6.37 -5.83 -24.45
N LYS A 195 -7.01 -5.57 -23.29
CA LYS A 195 -6.98 -6.46 -22.11
C LYS A 195 -7.49 -7.88 -22.39
N GLU A 196 -8.40 -8.03 -23.36
CA GLU A 196 -9.03 -9.31 -23.70
C GLU A 196 -8.33 -10.06 -24.83
N GLY A 197 -7.22 -9.51 -25.37
CA GLY A 197 -6.54 -10.10 -26.53
C GLY A 197 -7.44 -10.17 -27.77
N CYS A 198 -6.88 -10.65 -28.87
CA CYS A 198 -7.67 -11.00 -30.05
C CYS A 198 -8.06 -12.47 -29.99
N ALA A 199 -9.30 -12.78 -30.38
CA ALA A 199 -9.70 -14.15 -30.63
C ALA A 199 -8.74 -14.77 -31.65
N PRO A 200 -8.10 -15.92 -31.35
CA PRO A 200 -7.20 -16.55 -32.30
C PRO A 200 -7.97 -16.95 -33.56
N PRO A 201 -7.36 -16.88 -34.75
CA PRO A 201 -7.96 -17.40 -35.97
C PRO A 201 -8.35 -18.88 -35.79
N PRO A 202 -9.42 -19.37 -36.45
CA PRO A 202 -9.86 -20.77 -36.32
C PRO A 202 -8.78 -21.80 -36.68
N GLU A 203 -7.85 -21.42 -37.54
CA GLU A 203 -6.74 -22.26 -38.02
C GLU A 203 -5.55 -22.32 -37.04
N GLN A 204 -5.51 -21.44 -36.03
CA GLN A 204 -4.43 -21.42 -35.06
C GLN A 204 -4.55 -22.63 -34.12
N ALA A 205 -3.56 -23.52 -34.15
CA ALA A 205 -3.48 -24.62 -33.21
C ALA A 205 -3.52 -24.14 -31.75
N GLU A 206 -4.07 -24.98 -30.87
CA GLU A 206 -4.07 -24.71 -29.44
C GLU A 206 -2.63 -24.52 -28.94
N ARG A 207 -2.38 -23.41 -28.26
CA ARG A 207 -1.07 -23.13 -27.69
C ARG A 207 -0.75 -24.16 -26.61
N THR A 208 0.51 -24.58 -26.51
CA THR A 208 0.94 -25.39 -25.38
C THR A 208 0.75 -24.61 -24.06
N PRO A 209 0.50 -25.28 -22.93
CA PRO A 209 0.24 -24.60 -21.64
C PRO A 209 1.32 -23.57 -21.27
N LEU A 210 2.60 -23.85 -21.55
CA LEU A 210 3.72 -22.92 -21.35
C LEU A 210 3.51 -21.55 -22.05
N HIS A 211 2.79 -21.50 -23.16
CA HIS A 211 2.54 -20.27 -23.92
C HIS A 211 1.17 -19.63 -23.64
N LYS A 212 0.45 -20.11 -22.62
CA LYS A 212 -0.84 -19.54 -22.20
C LYS A 212 -0.66 -18.66 -20.97
N THR A 213 -1.20 -17.44 -21.03
CA THR A 213 -1.28 -16.54 -19.89
C THR A 213 -2.09 -17.14 -18.75
N GLU A 214 -3.19 -17.84 -19.08
CA GLU A 214 -4.01 -18.57 -18.11
C GLU A 214 -3.20 -19.58 -17.28
N THR A 215 -2.34 -20.38 -17.93
CA THR A 215 -1.47 -21.33 -17.21
C THR A 215 -0.48 -20.59 -16.30
N PHE A 216 0.11 -19.49 -16.77
CA PHE A 216 0.97 -18.66 -15.91
C PHE A 216 0.20 -18.06 -14.72
N ASP A 217 -1.01 -17.56 -14.94
CA ASP A 217 -1.80 -16.94 -13.87
C ASP A 217 -2.23 -17.99 -12.82
N ASN A 218 -2.58 -19.20 -13.24
CA ASN A 218 -2.88 -20.32 -12.33
C ASN A 218 -1.66 -20.80 -11.52
N GLU A 219 -0.44 -20.62 -12.03
CA GLU A 219 0.79 -21.08 -11.37
C GLU A 219 1.50 -19.99 -10.55
N PHE A 220 1.35 -18.72 -10.92
CA PHE A 220 2.14 -17.63 -10.32
C PHE A 220 1.30 -16.43 -9.85
N ARG A 221 0.04 -16.31 -10.29
CA ARG A 221 -0.89 -15.24 -9.88
C ARG A 221 -2.19 -15.78 -9.28
N ALA A 222 -2.20 -17.02 -8.80
CA ALA A 222 -3.37 -17.68 -8.25
C ALA A 222 -3.78 -17.17 -6.86
N GLY A 223 -3.07 -16.18 -6.30
CA GLY A 223 -3.33 -15.65 -4.96
C GLY A 223 -2.95 -16.60 -3.83
N LEU A 224 -2.24 -17.70 -4.11
CA LEU A 224 -1.88 -18.71 -3.11
C LEU A 224 -0.65 -18.33 -2.28
N GLY A 225 0.15 -17.35 -2.73
CA GLY A 225 1.30 -16.85 -1.97
C GLY A 225 2.27 -17.97 -1.56
N TYR A 226 2.44 -18.17 -0.25
CA TYR A 226 3.27 -19.24 0.32
C TYR A 226 2.70 -20.65 0.08
N ASP A 227 1.40 -20.77 -0.17
CA ASP A 227 0.70 -22.03 -0.35
C ASP A 227 0.65 -22.47 -1.83
N GLN A 228 1.46 -21.86 -2.70
CA GLN A 228 1.54 -22.23 -4.11
C GLN A 228 2.00 -23.69 -4.28
N PRO A 229 1.22 -24.57 -4.93
CA PRO A 229 1.59 -25.97 -5.11
C PRO A 229 2.80 -26.14 -6.03
N ALA A 230 3.62 -27.15 -5.72
CA ALA A 230 4.73 -27.58 -6.56
C ALA A 230 4.24 -28.42 -7.77
N SER A 231 3.56 -27.77 -8.71
CA SER A 231 3.17 -28.38 -9.98
C SER A 231 4.39 -28.78 -10.82
N PRO A 232 4.24 -29.68 -11.82
CA PRO A 232 5.32 -29.97 -12.75
C PRO A 232 5.87 -28.72 -13.45
N TYR A 233 5.03 -27.72 -13.76
CA TYR A 233 5.45 -26.48 -14.43
C TYR A 233 6.21 -25.54 -13.50
N SER A 234 5.75 -25.37 -12.26
CA SER A 234 6.45 -24.53 -11.27
C SER A 234 7.78 -25.16 -10.85
N ALA A 235 7.85 -26.50 -10.77
CA ALA A 235 9.06 -27.23 -10.42
C ALA A 235 10.20 -27.09 -11.44
N VAL A 236 9.89 -26.92 -12.73
CA VAL A 236 10.90 -26.71 -13.79
C VAL A 236 11.16 -25.23 -14.11
N GLY A 237 10.52 -24.30 -13.40
CA GLY A 237 10.75 -22.86 -13.55
C GLY A 237 10.25 -22.29 -14.89
N ILE A 238 9.24 -22.91 -15.48
CA ILE A 238 8.70 -22.50 -16.78
C ILE A 238 7.78 -21.28 -16.61
N MET A 239 7.99 -20.23 -17.41
CA MET A 239 7.18 -19.01 -17.40
C MET A 239 6.73 -18.59 -18.81
N ALA A 240 5.50 -18.10 -18.94
CA ALA A 240 4.99 -17.55 -20.18
C ALA A 240 5.73 -16.25 -20.58
N ALA A 241 5.91 -16.05 -21.89
CA ALA A 241 6.46 -14.81 -22.42
C ALA A 241 5.48 -13.63 -22.23
N ALA A 242 6.02 -12.41 -22.20
CA ALA A 242 5.26 -11.17 -22.09
C ALA A 242 4.30 -11.08 -20.87
N SER A 243 4.61 -11.78 -19.77
CA SER A 243 3.82 -11.71 -18.52
C SER A 243 3.73 -10.29 -17.94
N GLY A 244 4.65 -9.39 -18.31
CA GLY A 244 4.61 -7.97 -17.94
C GLY A 244 3.53 -7.14 -18.64
N MET A 245 2.91 -7.64 -19.72
CA MET A 245 1.89 -6.91 -20.50
C MET A 245 0.68 -6.49 -19.66
N THR A 246 0.27 -7.33 -18.70
CA THR A 246 -0.85 -7.06 -17.80
C THR A 246 -0.40 -6.46 -16.46
N ALA A 247 0.91 -6.33 -16.23
CA ALA A 247 1.45 -5.81 -14.98
C ALA A 247 1.41 -4.27 -14.96
N SER A 248 0.49 -3.71 -14.19
CA SER A 248 0.43 -2.26 -14.01
C SER A 248 1.52 -1.77 -13.05
N LYS A 249 2.26 -0.72 -13.47
CA LYS A 249 3.17 0.02 -12.58
C LYS A 249 2.49 1.17 -11.85
N TYR A 250 1.17 1.28 -11.93
CA TYR A 250 0.39 2.37 -11.37
C TYR A 250 0.63 2.58 -9.86
N GLY A 251 0.73 1.49 -9.09
CA GLY A 251 1.00 1.55 -7.64
C GLY A 251 2.35 2.19 -7.30
N ALA A 252 3.38 2.03 -8.15
CA ALA A 252 4.72 2.55 -7.89
C ALA A 252 4.96 3.98 -8.42
N ARG A 253 4.07 4.51 -9.25
CA ARG A 253 4.23 5.86 -9.84
C ARG A 253 3.83 6.94 -8.84
N ARG A 254 4.76 7.85 -8.56
CA ARG A 254 4.50 9.11 -7.84
C ARG A 254 3.96 10.18 -8.77
N GLU A 255 4.60 10.31 -9.92
CA GLU A 255 4.25 11.25 -10.96
C GLU A 255 3.98 10.48 -12.25
N THR A 256 3.03 10.97 -13.03
CA THR A 256 2.70 10.42 -14.35
C THR A 256 2.81 11.54 -15.37
N PRO A 257 3.60 11.37 -16.45
CA PRO A 257 3.68 12.39 -17.49
C PRO A 257 2.30 12.57 -18.13
N VAL A 258 1.91 13.84 -18.33
CA VAL A 258 0.69 14.20 -19.03
C VAL A 258 1.02 14.45 -20.49
N PHE A 259 0.36 13.72 -21.39
CA PHE A 259 0.50 13.96 -22.82
C PHE A 259 -0.28 15.20 -23.23
N ILE A 260 0.40 16.17 -23.85
CA ILE A 260 -0.20 17.40 -24.38
C ILE A 260 -0.09 17.34 -25.90
N GLN A 261 -1.21 17.07 -26.56
CA GLN A 261 -1.25 16.76 -27.98
C GLN A 261 -0.78 17.95 -28.84
N GLU A 262 -1.13 19.17 -28.43
CA GLU A 262 -0.82 20.43 -29.14
C GLU A 262 0.70 20.70 -29.21
N ASN A 263 1.47 20.13 -28.28
CA ASN A 263 2.92 20.30 -28.20
C ASN A 263 3.69 19.12 -28.82
N CYS A 264 3.01 18.04 -29.22
CA CYS A 264 3.67 16.83 -29.70
C CYS A 264 4.14 16.99 -31.16
N THR A 265 5.45 16.84 -31.38
CA THR A 265 6.06 16.85 -32.73
C THR A 265 6.17 15.46 -33.37
N GLN A 266 5.62 14.43 -32.73
CA GLN A 266 5.67 13.02 -33.19
C GLN A 266 7.09 12.48 -33.38
N CYS A 267 8.07 12.97 -32.60
CA CYS A 267 9.47 12.57 -32.72
C CYS A 267 9.82 11.21 -32.10
N MET A 268 8.88 10.58 -31.41
CA MET A 268 9.04 9.29 -30.72
C MET A 268 10.08 9.25 -29.58
N ALA A 269 10.66 10.39 -29.18
CA ALA A 269 11.67 10.43 -28.11
C ALA A 269 11.11 10.14 -26.70
N CYS A 270 9.79 10.15 -26.53
CA CYS A 270 9.11 9.83 -25.27
C CYS A 270 8.85 8.34 -25.06
N ILE A 271 9.12 7.51 -26.08
CA ILE A 271 8.98 6.05 -26.07
C ILE A 271 10.37 5.43 -25.91
#